data_AF-A3F5U0-F1
#
_entry.id   AF-A3F5U0-F1
#
_cell.length_a   1.000
_cell.length_b   1.000
_cell.length_c   1.000
_cell.angle_alpha   90.00
_cell.angle_beta   90.00
_cell.angle_gamma   90.00
#
_symmetry.space_group_name_H-M   'P 1'
#
loop_
_entity.id
_entity.type
_entity.pdbx_description
1 polymer ?
#
loop_
_entity_poly.entity_id
_entity_poly.type
_entity_poly.pdbx_seq_one_letter_code
_entity_poly.pdbx_strand_id
1 'polypeptide(L)'
;AEEAEEGTAGEGLAGATKSQVINFVSAHRLVETSYSKKLYLAYIKQYMARLKAHLEKEKPERVSKFMEEAQAFVKKIVSNFDDYRFFTGSSMDSDAMCPIVFYKEDGITPYMYLFKHGLEEEK
;
A
#
# COMPACT_ATOMS: atom_id res chain seq x y z
N ALA A 1 -13.41 63.08 25.78
CA ALA A 1 -13.21 62.06 24.73
C ALA A 1 -12.39 60.97 25.39
N GLU A 2 -12.94 59.94 26.01
CA GLU A 2 -14.14 59.12 25.71
C GLU A 2 -14.21 58.60 24.26
N GLU A 3 -14.53 57.31 24.18
CA GLU A 3 -14.72 56.39 23.04
C GLU A 3 -13.46 55.64 22.56
N ALA A 4 -13.44 54.32 22.35
CA ALA A 4 -14.40 53.23 22.60
C ALA A 4 -13.67 51.87 22.45
N GLU A 5 -14.29 50.82 22.97
CA GLU A 5 -13.92 49.40 22.96
C GLU A 5 -13.86 48.72 21.57
N GLU A 6 -13.38 47.47 21.63
CA GLU A 6 -13.90 46.26 20.95
C GLU A 6 -13.13 45.68 19.76
N GLY A 7 -12.90 44.35 19.84
CA GLY A 7 -12.55 43.53 18.68
C GLY A 7 -11.56 42.38 18.90
N THR A 8 -11.73 41.55 19.93
CA THR A 8 -11.21 40.17 19.89
C THR A 8 -12.11 39.32 18.99
N ALA A 9 -11.54 38.60 18.00
CA ALA A 9 -11.99 37.27 17.55
C ALA A 9 -11.29 36.88 16.24
N GLY A 10 -10.70 35.68 16.21
CA GLY A 10 -10.30 35.05 14.95
C GLY A 10 -9.20 34.01 15.04
N GLU A 11 -9.12 33.21 16.10
CA GLU A 11 -8.44 31.92 16.02
C GLU A 11 -9.15 31.08 14.95
N GLY A 12 -8.60 31.08 13.74
CA GLY A 12 -9.03 30.24 12.64
C GLY A 12 -8.74 28.78 12.97
N LEU A 13 -9.66 28.12 13.66
CA LEU A 13 -9.83 26.68 13.56
C LEU A 13 -10.15 26.37 12.09
N ALA A 14 -9.10 26.11 11.30
CA ALA A 14 -9.22 25.58 9.96
C ALA A 14 -10.16 24.38 10.03
N GLY A 15 -11.32 24.52 9.38
CA GLY A 15 -12.40 23.54 9.45
C GLY A 15 -11.86 22.15 9.18
N ALA A 16 -12.12 21.23 10.10
CA ALA A 16 -11.73 19.84 9.96
C ALA A 16 -12.34 19.28 8.66
N THR A 17 -11.53 19.23 7.61
CA THR A 17 -11.86 18.53 6.38
C THR A 17 -12.06 17.07 6.75
N LYS A 18 -13.30 16.59 6.72
CA LYS A 18 -13.61 15.18 6.93
C LYS A 18 -12.96 14.40 5.79
N SER A 19 -11.76 13.84 6.01
CA SER A 19 -11.14 12.90 5.10
C SER A 19 -11.71 11.51 5.37
N GLN A 20 -12.25 10.88 4.34
CA GLN A 20 -12.57 9.45 4.41
C GLN A 20 -11.26 8.68 4.24
N VAL A 21 -10.94 7.83 5.21
CA VAL A 21 -9.72 7.01 5.22
C VAL A 21 -10.12 5.55 5.14
N ILE A 22 -9.37 4.76 4.37
CA ILE A 22 -9.60 3.31 4.27
C ILE A 22 -9.19 2.65 5.59
N ASN A 23 -10.11 1.90 6.19
CA ASN A 23 -9.92 1.30 7.53
C ASN A 23 -8.60 0.52 7.66
N PHE A 24 -8.28 -0.37 6.72
CA PHE A 24 -7.04 -1.17 6.79
C PHE A 24 -5.77 -0.34 6.58
N VAL A 25 -5.84 0.75 5.79
CA VAL A 25 -4.71 1.67 5.61
C VAL A 25 -4.43 2.37 6.93
N SER A 26 -5.48 2.86 7.60
CA SER A 26 -5.37 3.52 8.89
C SER A 26 -4.90 2.55 10.00
N ALA A 27 -5.53 1.37 10.10
CA ALA A 27 -5.25 0.39 11.14
C ALA A 27 -3.79 -0.10 11.11
N HIS A 28 -3.24 -0.32 9.91
CA HIS A 28 -1.86 -0.78 9.74
C HIS A 28 -0.86 0.35 9.49
N ARG A 29 -1.28 1.62 9.62
CA ARG A 29 -0.46 2.81 9.40
C ARG A 29 0.31 2.76 8.07
N LEU A 30 -0.37 2.31 7.02
CA LEU A 30 0.22 2.20 5.70
C LEU A 30 0.41 3.58 5.11
N VAL A 31 1.57 3.78 4.49
CA VAL A 31 1.94 5.03 3.84
C VAL A 31 1.87 4.80 2.34
N GLU A 32 1.11 5.64 1.64
CA GLU A 32 1.05 5.56 0.18
C GLU A 32 2.41 5.95 -0.42
N THR A 33 2.82 5.20 -1.44
CA THR A 33 4.04 5.46 -2.20
C THR A 33 3.72 5.48 -3.69
N SER A 34 4.51 6.23 -4.45
CA SER A 34 4.38 6.31 -5.90
C SER A 34 5.53 5.55 -6.57
N TYR A 35 5.18 4.66 -7.50
CA TYR A 35 6.14 3.99 -8.36
C TYR A 35 5.95 4.42 -9.81
N SER A 36 7.03 4.46 -10.58
CA SER A 36 6.91 4.28 -12.03
C SER A 36 6.83 2.78 -12.35
N LYS A 37 6.22 2.42 -13.50
CA LYS A 37 6.19 1.01 -13.97
C LYS A 37 7.59 0.36 -13.95
N LYS A 38 8.63 1.10 -14.33
CA LYS A 38 10.03 0.63 -14.33
C LYS A 38 10.54 0.37 -12.91
N LEU A 39 10.31 1.29 -11.97
CA LEU A 39 10.75 1.13 -10.59
C LEU A 39 10.00 -0.01 -9.90
N TYR A 40 8.69 -0.15 -10.14
CA TYR A 40 7.90 -1.26 -9.61
C TYR A 40 8.40 -2.61 -10.14
N LEU A 41 8.70 -2.72 -11.45
CA LEU A 41 9.28 -3.93 -12.03
C LEU A 41 10.63 -4.31 -11.42
N ALA A 42 11.48 -3.32 -11.13
CA ALA A 42 12.76 -3.56 -10.46
C ALA A 42 12.56 -4.06 -9.02
N TYR A 43 11.71 -3.37 -8.26
CA TYR A 43 11.33 -3.73 -6.90
C TYR A 43 10.76 -5.15 -6.83
N ILE A 44 9.72 -5.45 -7.62
CA ILE A 44 9.00 -6.72 -7.51
C ILE A 44 9.86 -7.91 -7.92
N LYS A 45 10.81 -7.71 -8.84
CA LYS A 45 11.81 -8.72 -9.20
C LYS A 45 12.72 -9.05 -8.01
N GLN A 46 13.20 -8.05 -7.29
CA GLN A 46 14.02 -8.25 -6.08
C GLN A 46 13.20 -8.91 -4.97
N TYR A 47 11.98 -8.44 -4.72
CA TYR A 47 11.08 -9.00 -3.72
C TYR A 47 10.73 -10.47 -3.99
N MET A 48 10.39 -10.82 -5.24
CA MET A 48 10.13 -12.22 -5.63
C MET A 48 11.36 -13.12 -5.44
N ALA A 49 12.57 -12.61 -5.68
CA ALA A 49 13.79 -13.38 -5.44
C ALA A 49 13.99 -13.69 -3.94
N ARG A 50 13.67 -12.73 -3.05
CA ARG A 50 13.70 -12.94 -1.59
C ARG A 50 12.66 -13.97 -1.15
N LEU A 51 11.43 -13.85 -1.63
CA LEU A 51 10.37 -14.82 -1.34
C LEU A 51 10.70 -16.21 -1.86
N LYS A 52 11.28 -16.32 -3.05
CA LYS A 52 11.76 -17.59 -3.60
C LYS A 52 12.79 -18.24 -2.66
N ALA A 53 13.82 -17.49 -2.24
CA ALA A 53 14.85 -18.00 -1.34
C ALA A 53 14.31 -18.41 0.04
N HIS A 54 13.27 -17.72 0.53
CA HIS A 54 12.57 -18.11 1.76
C HIS A 54 11.75 -19.40 1.56
N LEU A 55 10.98 -19.48 0.47
CA LEU A 55 10.19 -20.66 0.14
C LEU A 55 11.04 -21.90 -0.14
N GLU A 56 12.22 -21.76 -0.73
CA GLU A 56 13.16 -22.87 -0.94
C GLU A 56 13.62 -23.50 0.39
N LYS A 57 13.65 -22.72 1.48
CA LYS A 57 14.03 -23.22 2.81
C LYS A 57 12.86 -23.86 3.54
N GLU A 58 11.70 -23.23 3.50
CA GLU A 58 10.53 -23.65 4.29
C GLU A 58 9.66 -24.69 3.58
N LYS A 59 9.38 -24.48 2.28
CA LYS A 59 8.41 -25.23 1.47
C LYS A 59 8.85 -25.31 0.00
N PRO A 60 9.96 -26.00 -0.31
CA PRO A 60 10.58 -25.99 -1.64
C PRO A 60 9.63 -26.47 -2.75
N GLU A 61 8.69 -27.37 -2.42
CA GLU A 61 7.67 -27.87 -3.34
C GLU A 61 6.70 -26.79 -3.85
N ARG A 62 6.57 -25.67 -3.12
CA ARG A 62 5.68 -24.56 -3.47
C ARG A 62 6.32 -23.53 -4.40
N VAL A 63 7.65 -23.57 -4.55
CA VAL A 63 8.44 -22.54 -5.26
C VAL A 63 8.01 -22.40 -6.71
N SER A 64 7.91 -23.52 -7.44
CA SER A 64 7.59 -23.49 -8.88
C SER A 64 6.22 -22.86 -9.14
N LYS A 65 5.19 -23.35 -8.43
CA LYS A 65 3.82 -22.83 -8.53
C LYS A 65 3.74 -21.35 -8.14
N PHE A 66 4.41 -20.95 -7.05
CA PHE A 66 4.44 -19.56 -6.63
C PHE A 66 5.05 -18.65 -7.71
N MET A 67 6.18 -19.04 -8.31
CA MET A 67 6.84 -18.21 -9.33
C MET A 67 5.97 -18.03 -10.58
N GLU A 68 5.25 -19.06 -11.00
CA GLU A 68 4.31 -18.98 -12.12
C GLU A 68 3.14 -18.02 -11.83
N GLU A 69 2.46 -18.22 -10.70
CA GLU A 69 1.33 -17.39 -10.26
C GLU A 69 1.75 -15.93 -10.02
N ALA A 70 2.92 -15.72 -9.41
CA ALA A 70 3.47 -14.40 -9.16
C ALA A 70 3.79 -13.67 -10.47
N GLN A 71 4.35 -14.35 -11.47
CA GLN A 71 4.60 -13.75 -12.79
C GLN A 71 3.30 -13.33 -13.49
N ALA A 72 2.25 -14.16 -13.43
CA ALA A 72 0.95 -13.82 -13.98
C ALA A 72 0.33 -12.61 -13.26
N PHE A 73 0.43 -12.59 -11.93
CA PHE A 73 -0.05 -11.48 -11.11
C PHE A 73 0.70 -10.17 -11.41
N VAL A 74 2.04 -10.19 -11.49
CA VAL A 74 2.83 -9.00 -11.82
C VAL A 74 2.48 -8.46 -13.20
N LYS A 75 2.25 -9.33 -14.20
CA LYS A 75 1.76 -8.90 -15.52
C LYS A 75 0.42 -8.16 -15.40
N LYS A 76 -0.54 -8.69 -14.63
CA LYS A 76 -1.84 -8.02 -14.38
C LYS A 76 -1.66 -6.64 -13.76
N ILE A 77 -0.77 -6.51 -12.77
CA ILE A 77 -0.50 -5.22 -12.11
C ILE A 77 0.09 -4.22 -13.10
N VAL A 78 1.08 -4.62 -13.90
CA VAL A 78 1.74 -3.71 -14.86
C VAL A 78 0.81 -3.29 -16.00
N SER A 79 -0.05 -4.19 -16.48
CA SER A 79 -1.02 -3.88 -17.53
C SER A 79 -2.07 -2.86 -17.10
N ASN A 80 -2.46 -2.85 -15.82
CA ASN A 80 -3.47 -1.94 -15.28
C ASN A 80 -2.87 -1.04 -14.17
N PHE A 81 -1.60 -0.66 -14.33
CA PHE A 81 -0.80 -0.05 -13.26
C PHE A 81 -1.44 1.20 -12.65
N ASP A 82 -2.12 1.99 -13.48
CA ASP A 82 -2.72 3.26 -13.12
C ASP A 82 -4.01 3.08 -12.28
N ASP A 83 -4.58 1.86 -12.24
CA ASP A 83 -5.74 1.50 -11.41
C ASP A 83 -5.33 1.08 -9.98
N TYR A 84 -4.02 0.93 -9.74
CA TYR A 84 -3.48 0.45 -8.47
C TYR A 84 -2.80 1.58 -7.70
N ARG A 85 -2.99 1.56 -6.38
CA ARG A 85 -2.28 2.40 -5.42
C ARG A 85 -1.32 1.55 -4.62
N PHE A 86 -0.09 2.01 -4.48
CA PHE A 86 0.98 1.27 -3.83
C PHE A 86 1.22 1.83 -2.44
N PHE A 87 1.51 0.95 -1.49
CA PHE A 87 1.73 1.32 -0.09
C PHE A 87 3.00 0.69 0.46
N THR A 88 3.51 1.25 1.55
CA THR A 88 4.56 0.69 2.38
C THR A 88 4.12 0.66 3.83
N GLY A 89 4.78 -0.19 4.63
CA GLY A 89 4.62 -0.16 6.08
C GLY A 89 5.24 1.10 6.69
N SER A 90 4.98 1.34 7.98
CA SER A 90 5.49 2.52 8.69
C SER A 90 7.02 2.64 8.72
N SER A 91 7.75 1.53 8.55
CA SER A 91 9.21 1.52 8.43
C SER A 91 9.72 2.03 7.08
N MET A 92 8.84 2.12 6.07
CA MET A 92 9.17 2.50 4.69
C MET A 92 10.33 1.67 4.08
N ASP A 93 10.49 0.43 4.52
CA ASP A 93 11.51 -0.48 3.99
C ASP A 93 11.22 -0.79 2.52
N SER A 94 12.15 -0.41 1.64
CA SER A 94 12.04 -0.61 0.19
C SER A 94 12.12 -2.07 -0.22
N ASP A 95 12.65 -2.94 0.64
CA ASP A 95 12.80 -4.37 0.37
C ASP A 95 11.66 -5.20 0.97
N ALA A 96 10.77 -4.58 1.75
CA ALA A 96 9.60 -5.20 2.34
C ALA A 96 8.45 -5.35 1.30
N MET A 97 7.37 -6.02 1.71
CA MET A 97 6.18 -6.15 0.87
C MET A 97 5.54 -4.78 0.61
N CYS A 98 5.09 -4.58 -0.63
CA CYS A 98 4.32 -3.43 -1.06
C CYS A 98 2.85 -3.85 -1.18
N PRO A 99 1.97 -3.50 -0.20
CA PRO A 99 0.54 -3.70 -0.35
C PRO A 99 -0.01 -2.90 -1.53
N ILE A 100 -0.86 -3.55 -2.32
CA ILE A 100 -1.45 -2.95 -3.52
C ILE A 100 -2.95 -2.80 -3.28
N VAL A 101 -3.44 -1.57 -3.33
CA VAL A 101 -4.86 -1.26 -3.14
C VAL A 101 -5.49 -0.93 -4.49
N PHE A 102 -6.69 -1.43 -4.72
CA PHE A 102 -7.51 -1.10 -5.87
C PHE A 102 -8.96 -0.94 -5.43
N TYR A 103 -9.73 -0.23 -6.24
CA TYR A 103 -11.18 -0.13 -6.06
C TYR A 103 -11.87 -1.10 -7.01
N LYS A 104 -13.00 -1.67 -6.57
CA LYS A 104 -13.89 -2.42 -7.47
C LYS A 104 -14.45 -1.48 -8.54
N GLU A 105 -15.09 -2.03 -9.57
CA GLU A 105 -15.80 -1.28 -10.62
C GLU A 105 -16.81 -0.24 -10.07
N ASP A 106 -17.28 -0.40 -8.83
CA ASP A 106 -18.12 0.59 -8.15
C ASP A 106 -17.38 1.88 -7.76
N GLY A 107 -16.05 1.90 -7.80
CA GLY A 107 -15.19 3.03 -7.45
C GLY A 107 -15.15 3.37 -5.95
N ILE A 108 -15.83 2.60 -5.10
CA ILE A 108 -16.05 2.93 -3.68
C ILE A 108 -15.48 1.86 -2.76
N THR A 109 -15.55 0.58 -3.15
CA THR A 109 -15.13 -0.54 -2.31
C THR A 109 -13.64 -0.83 -2.49
N PRO A 110 -12.78 -0.55 -1.48
CA PRO A 110 -11.35 -0.80 -1.59
C PRO A 110 -11.00 -2.26 -1.26
N TYR A 111 -10.08 -2.82 -2.02
CA TYR A 111 -9.48 -4.14 -1.80
C TYR A 111 -7.97 -4.02 -1.74
N MET A 112 -7.33 -4.93 -1.01
CA MET A 112 -5.88 -4.99 -0.88
C MET A 112 -5.36 -6.35 -1.32
N TYR A 113 -4.32 -6.35 -2.15
CA TYR A 113 -3.52 -7.53 -2.42
C TYR A 113 -2.28 -7.55 -1.53
N LEU A 114 -2.05 -8.74 -0.95
CA LEU A 114 -0.86 -9.08 -0.18
C LEU A 114 -0.32 -10.42 -0.68
N PHE A 115 1.01 -10.55 -0.72
CA PHE A 115 1.64 -11.83 -1.03
C PHE A 115 1.57 -12.75 0.18
N LYS A 116 0.72 -13.78 0.11
CA LYS A 116 0.55 -14.77 1.19
C LYS A 116 1.87 -15.36 1.69
N HIS A 117 2.82 -15.65 0.80
CA HIS A 117 4.10 -16.25 1.16
C HIS A 117 5.08 -15.24 1.81
N GLY A 118 4.73 -13.96 1.86
CA GLY A 118 5.46 -12.92 2.58
C GLY A 118 4.77 -12.50 3.88
N LEU A 119 3.82 -13.29 4.37
CA LEU A 119 3.08 -13.07 5.61
C LEU A 119 3.22 -14.29 6.52
N GLU A 120 3.32 -14.01 7.82
CA GLU A 120 3.23 -15.01 8.89
C GLU A 120 1.93 -14.78 9.67
N GLU A 121 1.26 -15.87 10.06
CA GLU A 121 0.02 -15.81 10.85
C GLU A 121 0.36 -15.80 12.33
N GLU A 122 -0.14 -14.80 13.07
CA GLU A 122 -0.06 -14.71 14.53
C GLU A 122 -1.48 -14.85 15.12
N LYS A 123 -1.61 -15.57 16.24
CA LYS A 123 -2.90 -15.89 16.89
C LYS A 123 -3.13 -15.07 18.14
#